data_AF-A0A355CLR0-F1
#
_entry.id   AF-A0A355CLR0-F1
#
_cell.length_a   1.000
_cell.length_b   1.000
_cell.length_c   1.000
_cell.angle_alpha   90.00
_cell.angle_beta   90.00
_cell.angle_gamma   90.00
#
_symmetry.space_group_name_H-M   'P 1'
#
loop_
_entity.id
_entity.type
_entity.pdbx_description
1 polymer ?
#
loop_
_entity_poly.entity_id
_entity_poly.type
_entity_poly.pdbx_seq_one_letter_code
_entity_poly.pdbx_strand_id
1 'polypeptide(L)'
;LNEYEGNIGFEFLGFHVQQHKVGNYQSAKNTNGTSLGFKTLITPSKPKVKAHLAKIEEVIDNHNHSPQYALIKRLNLIIRGWSNYYSTVVSKETFSRLDDLIYDKLRAWARRRGKGNINKNKYWRTVDDRNWCFSTEEGLELAQHSTTPIIRHVKIKGNSTPYDGNWIYWSKRRGEYPETPTRVATLLKTQKGKCTHCGLYFTTTDTVEVDHIQPTSLGGKDEYKNLQLLHKHCHDTKTENDGSLKKNYNDNNPF
;
A
#
# COMPACT_ATOMS: atom_id res chain seq x y z
N LEU A 1 31.23 -11.30 8.50
CA LEU A 1 29.98 -11.00 7.77
C LEU A 1 30.05 -11.84 6.51
N ASN A 2 28.97 -12.48 6.11
CA ASN A 2 29.04 -13.36 4.94
C ASN A 2 29.14 -12.50 3.69
N GLU A 3 30.26 -12.63 2.98
CA GLU A 3 30.45 -12.01 1.68
C GLU A 3 29.65 -12.80 0.64
N TYR A 4 28.99 -12.07 -0.25
CA TYR A 4 28.35 -12.63 -1.42
C TYR A 4 28.95 -11.90 -2.64
N GLU A 5 29.61 -12.64 -3.53
CA GLU A 5 30.28 -12.07 -4.72
C GLU A 5 31.28 -10.94 -4.37
N GLY A 6 32.01 -11.08 -3.26
CA GLY A 6 33.01 -10.08 -2.81
C GLY A 6 32.40 -8.80 -2.21
N ASN A 7 31.08 -8.73 -2.05
CA ASN A 7 30.38 -7.60 -1.44
C ASN A 7 29.74 -8.01 -0.10
N ILE A 8 29.74 -7.08 0.85
CA ILE A 8 28.96 -7.22 2.09
C ILE A 8 27.53 -6.78 1.77
N GLY A 9 26.69 -7.73 1.37
CA GLY A 9 25.29 -7.48 0.98
C GLY A 9 25.05 -7.55 -0.53
N PHE A 10 23.79 -7.48 -0.92
CA PHE A 10 23.36 -7.62 -2.33
C PHE A 10 22.14 -6.75 -2.64
N GLU A 11 21.87 -6.59 -3.93
CA GLU A 11 20.74 -5.85 -4.48
C GLU A 11 19.68 -6.83 -5.01
N PHE A 12 18.42 -6.66 -4.63
CA PHE A 12 17.34 -7.48 -5.13
C PHE A 12 16.04 -6.69 -5.23
N LEU A 13 15.41 -6.68 -6.41
CA LEU A 13 14.16 -5.94 -6.69
C LEU A 13 14.19 -4.45 -6.28
N GLY A 14 15.37 -3.82 -6.25
CA GLY A 14 15.50 -2.42 -5.81
C GLY A 14 15.73 -2.22 -4.32
N PHE A 15 15.90 -3.30 -3.56
CA PHE A 15 16.29 -3.28 -2.16
C PHE A 15 17.76 -3.65 -2.01
N HIS A 16 18.46 -2.86 -1.19
CA HIS A 16 19.80 -3.17 -0.72
C HIS A 16 19.70 -3.92 0.61
N VAL A 17 20.24 -5.14 0.66
CA VAL A 17 20.21 -6.01 1.84
C VAL A 17 21.63 -6.16 2.35
N GLN A 18 21.90 -5.69 3.57
CA GLN A 18 23.24 -5.73 4.16
C GLN A 18 23.21 -6.11 5.65
N GLN A 19 24.17 -6.95 6.06
CA GLN A 19 24.42 -7.24 7.47
C GLN A 19 25.46 -6.27 8.03
N HIS A 20 25.19 -5.72 9.21
CA HIS A 20 26.09 -4.81 9.93
C HIS A 20 26.47 -5.44 11.27
N LYS A 21 27.77 -5.51 11.56
CA LYS A 21 28.27 -5.92 12.88
C LYS A 21 27.79 -4.92 13.93
N VAL A 22 27.25 -5.41 15.04
CA VAL A 22 26.73 -4.57 16.12
C VAL A 22 27.01 -5.18 17.50
N GLY A 23 26.95 -4.36 18.54
CA GLY A 23 27.07 -4.83 19.92
C GLY A 23 25.86 -5.65 20.38
N ASN A 24 26.00 -6.30 21.53
CA ASN A 24 25.03 -7.27 22.07
C ASN A 24 23.60 -6.74 22.19
N TYR A 25 23.42 -5.45 22.50
CA TYR A 25 22.10 -4.83 22.68
C TYR A 25 21.34 -4.57 21.38
N GLN A 26 22.03 -4.49 20.24
CA GLN A 26 21.42 -4.23 18.93
C GLN A 26 21.43 -5.44 18.00
N SER A 27 22.08 -6.53 18.43
CA SER A 27 22.20 -7.73 17.61
C SER A 27 20.85 -8.40 17.44
N ALA A 28 20.62 -8.92 16.24
CA ALA A 28 19.56 -9.89 16.01
C ALA A 28 19.79 -11.14 16.86
N LYS A 29 18.71 -11.82 17.23
CA LYS A 29 18.70 -13.07 17.97
C LYS A 29 18.14 -14.19 17.10
N ASN A 30 18.65 -15.40 17.26
CA ASN A 30 18.04 -16.60 16.67
C ASN A 30 16.78 -17.03 17.47
N THR A 31 16.14 -18.11 17.04
CA THR A 31 14.94 -18.68 17.69
C THR A 31 15.19 -19.07 19.15
N ASN A 32 16.43 -19.41 19.51
CA ASN A 32 16.83 -19.80 20.87
C ASN A 32 17.27 -18.59 21.73
N GLY A 33 17.13 -17.35 21.24
CA GLY A 33 17.51 -16.14 21.95
C GLY A 33 19.00 -15.81 21.93
N THR A 34 19.83 -16.60 21.25
CA THR A 34 21.28 -16.37 21.13
C THR A 34 21.56 -15.20 20.18
N SER A 35 22.46 -14.31 20.60
CA SER A 35 22.91 -13.16 19.81
C SER A 35 23.72 -13.60 18.57
N LEU A 36 23.40 -13.03 17.41
CA LEU A 36 24.07 -13.31 16.14
C LEU A 36 25.33 -12.44 15.90
N GLY A 37 25.53 -11.36 16.66
CA GLY A 37 26.62 -10.39 16.49
C GLY A 37 26.42 -9.40 15.34
N PHE A 38 25.27 -9.42 14.67
CA PHE A 38 24.95 -8.52 13.56
C PHE A 38 23.45 -8.18 13.51
N LYS A 39 23.10 -7.13 12.76
CA LYS A 39 21.73 -6.82 12.34
C LYS A 39 21.66 -6.71 10.83
N THR A 40 20.57 -7.16 10.23
CA THR A 40 20.31 -6.99 8.79
C THR A 40 19.48 -5.74 8.58
N LEU A 41 19.97 -4.83 7.75
CA LEU A 41 19.21 -3.69 7.28
C LEU A 41 18.82 -3.90 5.83
N ILE A 42 17.56 -3.61 5.53
CA ILE A 42 17.02 -3.59 4.18
C ILE A 42 16.65 -2.14 3.91
N THR A 43 17.24 -1.53 2.90
CA THR A 43 17.03 -0.13 2.54
C THR A 43 16.70 -0.01 1.06
N PRO A 44 16.07 1.09 0.60
CA PRO A 44 15.98 1.37 -0.83
C PRO A 44 17.38 1.42 -1.45
N SER A 45 17.55 0.81 -2.61
CA SER A 45 18.87 0.76 -3.25
C SER A 45 19.30 2.11 -3.80
N LYS A 46 20.60 2.40 -3.72
CA LYS A 46 21.15 3.67 -4.23
C LYS A 46 20.79 3.92 -5.70
N PRO A 47 20.84 2.94 -6.62
CA PRO A 47 20.41 3.13 -8.00
C PRO A 47 18.93 3.51 -8.13
N LYS A 48 18.04 2.88 -7.34
CA LYS A 48 16.60 3.18 -7.40
C LYS A 48 16.25 4.53 -6.78
N VAL A 49 16.94 4.93 -5.71
CA VAL A 49 16.82 6.28 -5.14
C VAL A 49 17.24 7.34 -6.17
N LYS A 50 18.37 7.14 -6.86
CA LYS A 50 18.83 8.04 -7.92
C LYS A 50 17.85 8.12 -9.09
N ALA A 51 17.36 6.96 -9.56
CA ALA A 51 16.39 6.91 -10.66
C ALA A 51 15.07 7.63 -10.30
N HIS A 52 14.61 7.50 -9.07
CA HIS A 52 13.42 8.21 -8.58
C HIS A 52 13.62 9.72 -8.53
N LEU A 53 14.75 10.18 -7.99
CA LEU A 53 15.09 11.60 -7.96
C LEU A 53 15.21 12.18 -9.38
N ALA A 54 15.86 11.46 -10.29
CA ALA A 54 15.95 11.86 -11.70
C ALA A 54 14.57 11.97 -12.34
N LYS A 55 13.64 11.06 -12.03
CA LYS A 55 12.27 11.14 -12.54
C LYS A 55 11.52 12.36 -12.02
N ILE A 56 11.72 12.70 -10.75
CA ILE A 56 11.13 13.90 -10.15
C ILE A 56 11.71 15.16 -10.79
N GLU A 57 13.02 15.20 -10.99
CA GLU A 57 13.72 16.30 -11.67
C GLU A 57 13.19 16.52 -13.09
N GLU A 58 13.06 15.46 -13.88
CA GLU A 58 12.45 15.49 -15.22
C GLU A 58 11.04 16.09 -15.19
N VAL A 59 10.22 15.72 -14.20
CA VAL A 59 8.87 16.28 -14.05
C VAL A 59 8.91 17.77 -13.71
N ILE A 60 9.79 18.19 -12.80
CA ILE A 60 9.95 19.59 -12.41
C ILE A 60 10.39 20.44 -13.61
N ASP A 61 11.36 19.97 -14.39
CA ASP A 61 11.89 20.70 -15.54
C ASP A 61 10.85 20.80 -16.67
N ASN A 62 10.10 19.74 -16.94
CA ASN A 62 9.02 19.75 -17.94
C ASN A 62 7.85 20.67 -17.52
N HIS A 63 7.68 20.95 -16.23
CA HIS A 63 6.62 21.83 -15.71
C HIS A 63 7.12 23.26 -15.42
N ASN A 64 8.19 23.73 -16.06
CA ASN A 64 8.73 25.08 -15.83
C ASN A 64 7.69 26.20 -16.10
N HIS A 65 6.82 26.00 -17.09
CA HIS A 65 5.78 26.97 -17.48
C HIS A 65 4.38 26.60 -16.98
N SER A 66 4.19 25.41 -16.42
CA SER A 66 2.88 24.91 -15.99
C SER A 66 2.41 25.57 -14.68
N PRO A 67 1.11 25.60 -14.38
CA PRO A 67 0.60 26.00 -13.06
C PRO A 67 1.19 25.13 -11.94
N GLN A 68 1.39 25.72 -10.75
CA GLN A 68 1.91 25.00 -9.58
C GLN A 68 1.05 23.77 -9.25
N TYR A 69 -0.27 23.90 -9.36
CA TYR A 69 -1.23 22.81 -9.18
C TYR A 69 -0.90 21.58 -10.04
N ALA A 70 -0.61 21.78 -11.33
CA ALA A 70 -0.31 20.69 -12.26
C ALA A 70 0.98 19.95 -11.87
N LEU A 71 2.02 20.72 -11.47
CA LEU A 71 3.27 20.16 -10.96
C LEU A 71 3.05 19.32 -9.70
N ILE A 72 2.34 19.87 -8.69
CA ILE A 72 2.07 19.15 -7.44
C ILE A 72 1.26 17.88 -7.70
N LYS A 73 0.21 17.97 -8.52
CA LYS A 73 -0.63 16.81 -8.86
C LYS A 73 0.20 15.69 -9.48
N ARG A 74 1.12 16.00 -10.40
CA ARG A 74 1.99 15.00 -11.03
C ARG A 74 3.00 14.41 -10.06
N LEU A 75 3.67 15.25 -9.26
CA LEU A 75 4.65 14.81 -8.27
C LEU A 75 4.02 13.93 -7.19
N ASN A 76 2.83 14.27 -6.70
CA ASN A 76 2.15 13.52 -5.64
C ASN A 76 1.90 12.06 -6.02
N LEU A 77 1.53 11.78 -7.27
CA LEU A 77 1.34 10.41 -7.74
C LEU A 77 2.63 9.60 -7.70
N ILE A 78 3.75 10.21 -8.11
CA ILE A 78 5.07 9.59 -8.15
C ILE A 78 5.60 9.35 -6.72
N ILE A 79 5.52 10.37 -5.87
CA ILE A 79 5.98 10.33 -4.47
C ILE A 79 5.21 9.27 -3.68
N ARG A 80 3.88 9.27 -3.77
CA ARG A 80 3.04 8.30 -3.04
C ARG A 80 3.32 6.87 -3.49
N GLY A 81 3.39 6.63 -4.80
CA GLY A 81 3.69 5.30 -5.33
C GLY A 81 5.03 4.77 -4.85
N TRP A 82 6.08 5.59 -4.94
CA TRP A 82 7.42 5.18 -4.53
C TRP A 82 7.54 5.00 -3.01
N SER A 83 6.95 5.90 -2.22
CA SER A 83 6.97 5.81 -0.76
C SER A 83 6.21 4.59 -0.25
N ASN A 84 5.07 4.26 -0.87
CA ASN A 84 4.30 3.05 -0.53
C ASN A 84 5.11 1.78 -0.82
N TYR A 85 5.79 1.71 -1.97
CA TYR A 85 6.62 0.56 -2.33
C TYR A 85 7.75 0.30 -1.31
N TYR A 86 8.42 1.35 -0.86
CA TYR A 86 9.51 1.26 0.12
C TYR A 86 9.05 1.41 1.58
N SER A 87 7.74 1.45 1.86
CA SER A 87 7.21 1.61 3.22
C SER A 87 7.46 0.40 4.12
N THR A 88 7.87 -0.74 3.56
CA THR A 88 8.02 -2.00 4.28
C THR A 88 9.41 -2.21 4.89
N VAL A 89 10.37 -1.35 4.54
CA VAL A 89 11.80 -1.48 4.90
C VAL A 89 12.33 -0.25 5.64
N VAL A 90 13.64 -0.19 5.91
CA VAL A 90 14.28 0.91 6.64
C VAL A 90 14.47 2.10 5.70
N SER A 91 13.40 2.88 5.49
CA SER A 91 13.37 3.93 4.45
C SER A 91 13.31 5.36 4.98
N LYS A 92 13.09 5.59 6.28
CA LYS A 92 12.84 6.94 6.83
C LYS A 92 13.97 7.94 6.57
N GLU A 93 15.22 7.51 6.71
CA GLU A 93 16.37 8.38 6.42
C GLU A 93 16.43 8.73 4.93
N THR A 94 16.24 7.74 4.05
CA THR A 94 16.16 7.94 2.60
C THR A 94 15.00 8.87 2.23
N PHE A 95 13.83 8.69 2.84
CA PHE A 95 12.65 9.53 2.62
C PHE A 95 12.93 10.98 2.99
N SER A 96 13.51 11.23 4.17
CA SER A 96 13.85 12.58 4.63
C SER A 96 14.84 13.24 3.68
N ARG A 97 15.90 12.51 3.28
CA ARG A 97 16.88 13.00 2.31
C ARG A 97 16.25 13.32 0.94
N LEU A 98 15.30 12.51 0.49
CA LEU A 98 14.58 12.79 -0.77
C LEU A 98 13.75 14.06 -0.66
N ASP A 99 13.05 14.27 0.46
CA ASP A 99 12.26 15.48 0.69
C ASP A 99 13.15 16.73 0.67
N ASP A 100 14.33 16.70 1.30
CA ASP A 100 15.31 17.80 1.26
C ASP A 100 15.78 18.11 -0.17
N LEU A 101 16.16 17.07 -0.92
CA LEU A 101 16.62 17.23 -2.30
C LEU A 101 15.52 17.77 -3.23
N ILE A 102 14.28 17.32 -3.03
CA ILE A 102 13.13 17.79 -3.79
C ILE A 102 12.82 19.24 -3.44
N TYR A 103 12.92 19.61 -2.16
CA TYR A 103 12.79 21.00 -1.73
C TYR A 103 13.79 21.90 -2.46
N ASP A 104 15.06 21.52 -2.53
CA ASP A 104 16.09 22.30 -3.24
C ASP A 104 15.79 22.44 -4.74
N LYS A 105 15.32 21.36 -5.40
CA LYS A 105 14.91 21.40 -6.82
C LYS A 105 13.71 22.32 -7.05
N LEU A 106 12.69 22.25 -6.18
CA LEU A 106 11.52 23.12 -6.24
C LEU A 106 11.86 24.59 -5.94
N ARG A 107 12.80 24.82 -5.02
CA ARG A 107 13.35 26.13 -4.72
C ARG A 107 14.02 26.75 -5.94
N ALA A 108 14.82 25.97 -6.68
CA ALA A 108 15.42 26.39 -7.94
C ALA A 108 14.36 26.67 -9.03
N TRP A 109 13.35 25.81 -9.15
CA TRP A 109 12.21 26.02 -10.05
C TRP A 109 11.48 27.34 -9.76
N ALA A 110 11.20 27.66 -8.50
CA ALA A 110 10.53 28.90 -8.14
C ALA A 110 11.40 30.15 -8.40
N ARG A 111 12.71 30.07 -8.17
CA ARG A 111 13.65 31.17 -8.52
C ARG A 111 13.66 31.48 -10.01
N ARG A 112 13.66 30.44 -10.85
CA ARG A 112 13.59 30.58 -12.32
C ARG A 112 12.32 31.35 -12.72
N ARG A 113 11.20 31.07 -12.09
CA ARG A 113 9.92 31.77 -12.34
C ARG A 113 9.84 33.16 -11.71
N GLY A 114 10.50 33.37 -10.58
CA GLY A 114 10.51 34.62 -9.83
C GLY A 114 11.54 35.66 -10.29
N LYS A 115 12.21 35.44 -11.44
CA LYS A 115 13.29 36.30 -11.96
C LYS A 115 14.40 36.59 -10.92
N GLY A 116 14.82 35.56 -10.19
CA GLY A 116 15.98 35.62 -9.27
C GLY A 116 15.64 35.38 -7.80
N ASN A 117 14.67 36.12 -7.25
CA ASN A 117 14.23 35.93 -5.87
C ASN A 117 13.05 34.97 -5.78
N ILE A 118 13.04 34.16 -4.71
CA ILE A 118 11.90 33.29 -4.41
C ILE A 118 10.77 34.18 -3.90
N ASN A 119 9.68 34.26 -4.64
CA ASN A 119 8.42 34.72 -4.06
C ASN A 119 7.86 33.61 -3.17
N LYS A 120 8.39 33.52 -1.94
CA LYS A 120 8.05 32.45 -0.97
C LYS A 120 6.55 32.35 -0.79
N ASN A 121 5.89 33.47 -0.51
CA ASN A 121 4.47 33.53 -0.16
C ASN A 121 3.55 33.08 -1.30
N LYS A 122 4.07 33.06 -2.55
CA LYS A 122 3.33 32.56 -3.71
C LYS A 122 3.28 31.03 -3.77
N TYR A 123 4.38 30.36 -3.43
CA TYR A 123 4.57 28.93 -3.70
C TYR A 123 4.66 28.06 -2.44
N TRP A 124 5.06 28.67 -1.32
CA TRP A 124 5.17 28.02 -0.02
C TRP A 124 4.25 28.68 0.98
N ARG A 125 3.56 27.83 1.75
CA ARG A 125 2.61 28.25 2.78
C ARG A 125 2.92 27.53 4.08
N THR A 126 2.24 27.96 5.14
CA THR A 126 2.19 27.25 6.40
C THR A 126 0.92 26.42 6.38
N VAL A 127 1.05 25.11 6.59
CA VAL A 127 -0.07 24.15 6.66
C VAL A 127 0.00 23.50 8.03
N ASP A 128 -1.02 23.74 8.84
CA ASP A 128 -1.00 23.44 10.28
C ASP A 128 0.24 24.06 10.95
N ASP A 129 1.04 23.28 11.65
CA ASP A 129 2.30 23.73 12.29
C ASP A 129 3.52 23.65 11.35
N ARG A 130 3.34 23.18 10.10
CA ARG A 130 4.45 22.96 9.16
C ARG A 130 4.65 24.19 8.29
N ASN A 131 5.83 24.80 8.43
CA ASN A 131 6.27 25.89 7.58
C ASN A 131 6.95 25.35 6.31
N TRP A 132 6.98 26.18 5.27
CA TRP A 132 7.62 25.84 3.99
C TRP A 132 6.99 24.63 3.29
N CYS A 133 5.67 24.50 3.37
CA CYS A 133 4.91 23.53 2.59
C CYS A 133 4.70 24.03 1.17
N PHE A 134 5.26 23.33 0.17
CA PHE A 134 5.01 23.64 -1.24
C PHE A 134 3.56 23.30 -1.58
N SER A 135 2.73 24.34 -1.71
CA SER A 135 1.27 24.20 -1.75
C SER A 135 0.60 25.34 -2.52
N THR A 136 -0.58 25.05 -3.08
CA THR A 136 -1.40 26.03 -3.79
C THR A 136 -2.33 26.79 -2.83
N GLU A 137 -2.99 27.85 -3.33
CA GLU A 137 -3.98 28.62 -2.54
C GLU A 137 -5.23 27.79 -2.23
N GLU A 138 -5.56 26.85 -3.10
CA GLU A 138 -6.68 25.93 -2.98
C GLU A 138 -6.39 24.75 -2.03
N GLY A 139 -5.23 24.76 -1.34
CA GLY A 139 -4.88 23.78 -0.32
C GLY A 139 -4.23 22.49 -0.85
N LEU A 140 -3.89 22.40 -2.14
CA LEU A 140 -3.17 21.23 -2.65
C LEU A 140 -1.69 21.29 -2.23
N GLU A 141 -1.29 20.41 -1.33
CA GLU A 141 0.09 20.28 -0.84
C GLU A 141 0.88 19.17 -1.56
N LEU A 142 2.18 19.39 -1.74
CA LEU A 142 3.11 18.35 -2.13
C LEU A 142 3.21 17.26 -1.06
N ALA A 143 3.01 16.01 -1.46
CA ALA A 143 3.22 14.86 -0.60
C ALA A 143 4.70 14.75 -0.19
N GLN A 144 4.94 14.42 1.07
CA GLN A 144 6.28 14.17 1.60
C GLN A 144 6.53 12.66 1.69
N HIS A 145 7.73 12.21 1.34
CA HIS A 145 8.10 10.81 1.52
C HIS A 145 8.11 10.47 3.01
N SER A 146 8.68 11.37 3.82
CA SER A 146 8.88 11.21 5.26
C SER A 146 7.57 11.04 6.04
N THR A 147 6.44 11.54 5.55
CA THR A 147 5.12 11.35 6.18
C THR A 147 4.57 9.94 5.99
N THR A 148 5.09 9.17 5.01
CA THR A 148 4.63 7.80 4.76
C THR A 148 5.02 6.89 5.93
N PRO A 149 4.08 6.23 6.63
CA PRO A 149 4.39 5.36 7.74
C PRO A 149 5.18 4.14 7.27
N ILE A 150 6.10 3.65 8.12
CA ILE A 150 6.79 2.39 7.85
C ILE A 150 5.93 1.25 8.40
N ILE A 151 5.44 0.39 7.52
CA ILE A 151 4.55 -0.73 7.84
C ILE A 151 5.31 -2.04 7.60
N ARG A 152 5.81 -2.65 8.67
CA ARG A 152 6.60 -3.88 8.57
C ARG A 152 5.71 -5.09 8.28
N HIS A 153 6.19 -5.99 7.42
CA HIS A 153 5.54 -7.27 7.21
C HIS A 153 5.51 -8.08 8.50
N VAL A 154 4.30 -8.55 8.87
CA VAL A 154 4.11 -9.47 9.98
C VAL A 154 4.63 -10.84 9.55
N LYS A 155 5.58 -11.42 10.28
CA LYS A 155 6.07 -12.78 9.99
C LYS A 155 4.97 -13.82 10.17
N ILE A 156 5.11 -14.97 9.52
CA ILE A 156 4.26 -16.13 9.82
C ILE A 156 4.63 -16.64 11.23
N LYS A 157 3.63 -17.05 12.01
CA LYS A 157 3.84 -17.53 13.38
C LYS A 157 4.49 -18.91 13.35
N GLY A 158 5.72 -19.02 13.89
CA GLY A 158 6.41 -20.30 14.05
C GLY A 158 6.47 -21.09 12.74
N ASN A 159 6.07 -22.35 12.81
CA ASN A 159 6.02 -23.26 11.66
C ASN A 159 4.62 -23.35 11.02
N SER A 160 3.77 -22.34 11.22
CA SER A 160 2.44 -22.36 10.62
C SER A 160 2.53 -22.41 9.10
N THR A 161 1.72 -23.28 8.50
CA THR A 161 1.59 -23.39 7.04
C THR A 161 0.12 -23.29 6.66
N PRO A 162 -0.24 -22.84 5.45
CA PRO A 162 -1.65 -22.76 5.03
C PRO A 162 -2.43 -24.08 5.14
N TYR A 163 -1.72 -25.20 5.31
CA TYR A 163 -2.25 -26.55 5.39
C TYR A 163 -2.19 -27.15 6.82
N ASP A 164 -1.78 -26.36 7.83
CA ASP A 164 -1.64 -26.81 9.22
C ASP A 164 -2.98 -26.95 9.99
N GLY A 165 -4.11 -26.71 9.32
CA GLY A 165 -5.45 -26.74 9.92
C GLY A 165 -5.77 -25.55 10.83
N ASN A 166 -4.89 -24.54 10.93
CA ASN A 166 -5.13 -23.35 11.75
C ASN A 166 -5.97 -22.31 11.01
N TRP A 167 -7.22 -22.67 10.70
CA TRP A 167 -8.15 -21.85 9.90
C TRP A 167 -8.38 -20.46 10.49
N ILE A 168 -8.41 -20.36 11.83
CA ILE A 168 -8.60 -19.09 12.54
C ILE A 168 -7.44 -18.13 12.25
N TYR A 169 -6.21 -18.61 12.38
CA TYR A 169 -5.02 -17.80 12.10
C TYR A 169 -4.98 -17.36 10.64
N TRP A 170 -5.21 -18.28 9.69
CA TRP A 170 -5.15 -17.97 8.26
C TRP A 170 -6.29 -17.08 7.79
N SER A 171 -7.50 -17.25 8.32
CA SER A 171 -8.62 -16.36 8.04
C SER A 171 -8.37 -14.94 8.56
N LYS A 172 -7.87 -14.81 9.80
CA LYS A 172 -7.50 -13.51 10.36
C LYS A 172 -6.41 -12.85 9.52
N ARG A 173 -5.35 -13.59 9.20
CA ARG A 173 -4.21 -13.08 8.42
C ARG A 173 -4.62 -12.66 7.00
N ARG A 174 -5.55 -13.38 6.38
CA ARG A 174 -6.15 -12.98 5.10
C ARG A 174 -6.91 -11.67 5.25
N GLY A 175 -7.75 -11.52 6.28
CA GLY A 175 -8.48 -10.27 6.53
C GLY A 175 -7.58 -9.06 6.80
N GLU A 176 -6.40 -9.28 7.38
CA GLU A 176 -5.41 -8.24 7.67
C GLU A 176 -4.44 -7.97 6.49
N TYR A 177 -4.52 -8.75 5.41
CA TYR A 177 -3.64 -8.58 4.26
C TYR A 177 -3.94 -7.24 3.56
N PRO A 178 -2.93 -6.38 3.28
CA PRO A 178 -3.17 -5.03 2.78
C PRO A 178 -3.98 -4.94 1.47
N GLU A 179 -3.89 -5.94 0.59
CA GLU A 179 -4.63 -5.95 -0.68
C GLU A 179 -6.04 -6.55 -0.54
N THR A 180 -6.42 -6.99 0.67
CA THR A 180 -7.77 -7.51 0.91
C THR A 180 -8.75 -6.34 0.99
N PRO A 181 -9.79 -6.29 0.12
CA PRO A 181 -10.77 -5.23 0.19
C PRO A 181 -11.43 -5.16 1.56
N THR A 182 -11.67 -3.95 2.08
CA THR A 182 -12.30 -3.72 3.39
C THR A 182 -13.61 -4.48 3.56
N ARG A 183 -14.41 -4.59 2.48
CA ARG A 183 -15.67 -5.33 2.45
C ARG A 183 -15.45 -6.83 2.71
N VAL A 184 -14.44 -7.43 2.05
CA VAL A 184 -14.04 -8.83 2.25
C VAL A 184 -13.48 -9.05 3.66
N ALA A 185 -12.59 -8.18 4.14
CA ALA A 185 -12.02 -8.29 5.49
C ALA A 185 -13.10 -8.24 6.58
N THR A 186 -14.09 -7.36 6.41
CA THR A 186 -15.24 -7.23 7.31
C THR A 186 -16.08 -8.50 7.31
N LEU A 187 -16.44 -9.02 6.14
CA LEU A 187 -17.24 -10.24 6.02
C LEU A 187 -16.50 -11.48 6.52
N LEU A 188 -15.20 -11.63 6.25
CA LEU A 188 -14.36 -12.69 6.82
C LEU A 188 -14.45 -12.72 8.35
N LYS A 189 -14.37 -11.53 8.98
CA LYS A 189 -14.47 -11.40 10.44
C LYS A 189 -15.88 -11.77 10.94
N THR A 190 -16.92 -11.23 10.32
CA THR A 190 -18.31 -11.47 10.71
C THR A 190 -18.72 -12.94 10.55
N GLN A 191 -18.28 -13.58 9.46
CA GLN A 191 -18.55 -14.98 9.14
C GLN A 191 -17.58 -15.98 9.78
N LYS A 192 -16.65 -15.49 10.63
CA LYS A 192 -15.62 -16.32 11.28
C LYS A 192 -14.82 -17.16 10.29
N GLY A 193 -14.55 -16.59 9.11
CA GLY A 193 -13.78 -17.23 8.05
C GLY A 193 -14.50 -18.34 7.29
N LYS A 194 -15.82 -18.49 7.45
CA LYS A 194 -16.61 -19.55 6.80
C LYS A 194 -17.46 -19.02 5.66
N CYS A 195 -17.59 -19.81 4.60
CA CYS A 195 -18.58 -19.59 3.56
C CYS A 195 -19.98 -19.82 4.13
N THR A 196 -20.91 -18.89 3.90
CA THR A 196 -22.31 -19.00 4.37
C THR A 196 -23.12 -20.05 3.62
N HIS A 197 -22.68 -20.45 2.41
CA HIS A 197 -23.34 -21.48 1.61
C HIS A 197 -22.90 -22.90 2.00
N CYS A 198 -21.59 -23.21 1.93
CA CYS A 198 -21.10 -24.57 2.22
C CYS A 198 -20.62 -24.80 3.66
N GLY A 199 -20.51 -23.75 4.48
CA GLY A 199 -20.04 -23.84 5.87
C GLY A 199 -18.54 -24.11 6.06
N LEU A 200 -17.80 -24.35 4.97
CA LEU A 200 -16.35 -24.59 5.00
C LEU A 200 -15.56 -23.29 5.20
N TYR A 201 -14.35 -23.42 5.74
CA TYR A 201 -13.43 -22.30 5.89
C TYR A 201 -12.83 -21.89 4.55
N PHE A 202 -12.59 -20.59 4.40
CA PHE A 202 -11.81 -20.05 3.30
C PHE A 202 -10.31 -20.33 3.52
N THR A 203 -9.72 -21.11 2.62
CA THR A 203 -8.28 -21.38 2.52
C THR A 203 -7.57 -20.29 1.73
N THR A 204 -6.25 -20.14 1.88
CA THR A 204 -5.47 -19.07 1.23
C THR A 204 -5.52 -19.08 -0.30
N THR A 205 -5.83 -20.22 -0.91
CA THR A 205 -5.94 -20.40 -2.37
C THR A 205 -7.34 -20.17 -2.92
N ASP A 206 -8.36 -20.08 -2.06
CA ASP A 206 -9.73 -19.91 -2.52
C ASP A 206 -9.97 -18.51 -3.08
N THR A 207 -10.66 -18.47 -4.22
CA THR A 207 -11.29 -17.27 -4.75
C THR A 207 -12.59 -17.00 -3.98
N VAL A 208 -12.65 -15.84 -3.33
CA VAL A 208 -13.80 -15.41 -2.53
C VAL A 208 -14.52 -14.27 -3.22
N GLU A 209 -15.85 -14.32 -3.19
CA GLU A 209 -16.71 -13.33 -3.83
C GLU A 209 -17.72 -12.78 -2.83
N VAL A 210 -17.99 -11.48 -2.94
CA VAL A 210 -19.02 -10.83 -2.13
C VAL A 210 -20.33 -10.90 -2.89
N ASP A 211 -21.35 -11.40 -2.23
CA ASP A 211 -22.70 -11.63 -2.76
C ASP A 211 -23.75 -10.99 -1.85
N HIS A 212 -24.94 -10.74 -2.39
CA HIS A 212 -26.09 -10.29 -1.64
C HIS A 212 -26.97 -11.47 -1.21
N ILE A 213 -27.31 -11.56 0.08
CA ILE A 213 -28.19 -12.61 0.64
C ILE A 213 -29.53 -12.61 -0.09
N GLN A 214 -30.18 -11.44 -0.16
CA GLN A 214 -31.26 -11.14 -1.08
C GLN A 214 -30.67 -10.43 -2.30
N PRO A 215 -30.79 -11.01 -3.51
CA PRO A 215 -30.31 -10.38 -4.74
C PRO A 215 -30.87 -8.97 -4.93
N THR A 216 -30.06 -8.06 -5.45
CA THR A 216 -30.49 -6.69 -5.76
C THR A 216 -31.62 -6.65 -6.79
N SER A 217 -31.63 -7.58 -7.74
CA SER A 217 -32.71 -7.76 -8.72
C SER A 217 -34.06 -8.13 -8.07
N LEU A 218 -34.04 -8.70 -6.87
CA LEU A 218 -35.21 -9.06 -6.08
C LEU A 218 -35.45 -8.07 -4.92
N GLY A 219 -34.94 -6.84 -5.02
CA GLY A 219 -35.16 -5.77 -4.04
C GLY A 219 -34.18 -5.75 -2.86
N GLY A 220 -33.12 -6.57 -2.89
CA GLY A 220 -32.07 -6.54 -1.88
C GLY A 220 -31.24 -5.24 -1.90
N LYS A 221 -30.84 -4.76 -0.73
CA LYS A 221 -30.03 -3.53 -0.57
C LYS A 221 -28.53 -3.83 -0.50
N ASP A 222 -27.68 -2.92 -0.98
CA ASP A 222 -26.22 -2.99 -0.80
C ASP A 222 -25.80 -2.50 0.59
N GLU A 223 -26.12 -3.27 1.62
CA GLU A 223 -25.75 -2.99 3.01
C GLU A 223 -25.15 -4.23 3.69
N TYR A 224 -24.24 -4.05 4.64
CA TYR A 224 -23.53 -5.17 5.29
C TYR A 224 -24.43 -6.26 5.88
N LYS A 225 -25.66 -5.94 6.28
CA LYS A 225 -26.64 -6.92 6.77
C LYS A 225 -27.14 -7.87 5.68
N ASN A 226 -27.10 -7.42 4.42
CA ASN A 226 -27.49 -8.18 3.24
C ASN A 226 -26.27 -8.68 2.45
N LEU A 227 -25.04 -8.49 2.95
CA LEU A 227 -23.84 -8.97 2.26
C LEU A 227 -23.33 -10.26 2.91
N GLN A 228 -22.85 -11.16 2.07
CA GLN A 228 -22.17 -12.39 2.47
C GLN A 228 -20.96 -12.66 1.57
N LEU A 229 -20.00 -13.40 2.11
CA LEU A 229 -18.81 -13.85 1.41
C LEU A 229 -18.96 -15.33 1.09
N LEU A 230 -18.76 -15.69 -0.16
CA LEU A 230 -18.91 -17.04 -0.68
C LEU A 230 -17.64 -17.50 -1.39
N HIS A 231 -17.44 -18.82 -1.49
CA HIS A 231 -16.52 -19.35 -2.50
C HIS A 231 -17.10 -19.06 -3.88
N LYS A 232 -16.25 -18.84 -4.88
CA LYS A 232 -16.70 -18.64 -6.26
C LYS A 232 -17.76 -19.68 -6.71
N HIS A 233 -17.45 -20.97 -6.57
CA HIS A 233 -18.40 -22.04 -6.94
C HIS A 233 -19.70 -22.02 -6.12
N CYS A 234 -19.64 -21.60 -4.85
CA CYS A 234 -20.85 -21.47 -4.02
C CYS A 234 -21.71 -20.30 -4.46
N HIS A 235 -21.10 -19.21 -4.93
CA HIS A 235 -21.81 -18.06 -5.47
C HIS A 235 -22.51 -18.43 -6.78
N ASP A 236 -21.84 -19.17 -7.66
CA ASP A 236 -22.42 -19.71 -8.89
C ASP A 236 -23.67 -20.57 -8.57
N THR A 237 -23.53 -21.56 -7.68
CA THR A 237 -24.66 -22.41 -7.25
C THR A 237 -25.79 -21.61 -6.59
N LYS A 238 -25.48 -20.61 -5.77
CA LYS A 238 -26.52 -19.76 -5.17
C LYS A 238 -27.29 -19.00 -6.26
N THR A 239 -26.58 -18.35 -7.18
CA THR A 239 -27.16 -17.51 -8.24
C THR A 239 -28.11 -18.31 -9.13
N GLU A 240 -27.79 -19.57 -9.42
CA GLU A 240 -28.68 -20.48 -10.15
C GLU A 240 -30.01 -20.74 -9.42
N ASN A 241 -29.99 -20.72 -8.08
CA ASN A 241 -31.12 -21.15 -7.25
C ASN A 241 -31.89 -20.01 -6.58
N ASP A 242 -31.34 -18.79 -6.51
CA ASP A 242 -31.92 -17.66 -5.78
C ASP A 242 -32.95 -16.84 -6.59
N GLY A 243 -33.20 -17.23 -7.84
CA GLY A 243 -34.18 -16.60 -8.72
C GLY A 243 -33.74 -15.28 -9.33
N SER A 244 -32.50 -14.83 -9.07
CA SER A 244 -31.95 -13.59 -9.64
C SER A 244 -31.84 -13.59 -11.17
N LEU A 245 -31.74 -14.78 -11.77
CA LEU A 245 -31.68 -14.98 -13.21
C LEU A 245 -33.05 -14.99 -13.91
N LYS A 246 -34.17 -14.96 -13.17
CA LYS A 246 -35.51 -14.89 -13.77
C LYS A 246 -35.69 -13.54 -14.46
N LYS A 247 -35.50 -13.51 -15.79
CA LYS A 247 -35.92 -12.38 -16.63
C LYS A 247 -37.43 -12.16 -16.40
N ASN A 248 -37.82 -10.91 -16.15
CA ASN A 248 -39.21 -10.49 -16.25
C ASN A 248 -39.66 -10.63 -17.71
N TYR A 249 -40.03 -11.85 -18.12
CA TYR A 249 -40.93 -12.01 -19.25
C TYR A 249 -42.31 -11.58 -18.76
N ASN A 250 -42.70 -10.35 -19.11
CA ASN A 250 -44.09 -9.92 -19.02
C ASN A 250 -44.86 -10.72 -20.08
N ASP A 251 -45.35 -11.91 -19.72
CA ASP A 251 -46.29 -12.71 -20.53
C ASP A 251 -47.73 -12.16 -20.45
N ASN A 252 -47.88 -10.84 -20.28
CA ASN A 252 -49.18 -10.17 -20.25
C ASN A 252 -49.27 -9.10 -21.33
N ASN A 253 -49.12 -9.50 -22.60
CA ASN A 253 -49.73 -8.74 -23.68
C ASN A 253 -50.65 -9.64 -24.52
N PRO A 254 -51.94 -9.76 -24.16
CA PRO A 254 -52.94 -10.39 -24.99
C PRO A 254 -53.72 -9.37 -25.84
N PHE A 255 -53.12 -8.24 -26.27
CA PHE A 255 -53.70 -7.31 -27.26
C PHE A 255 -52.64 -6.58 -28.09
#